data_AF-A0A6A7RSS1-F1
#
_entry.id   AF-A0A6A7RSS1-F1
#
_cell.length_a   1.000
_cell.length_b   1.000
_cell.length_c   1.000
_cell.angle_alpha   90.00
_cell.angle_beta   90.00
_cell.angle_gamma   90.00
#
_symmetry.space_group_name_H-M   'P 1'
#
loop_
_entity.id
_entity.type
_entity.pdbx_description
1 polymer ?
#
loop_
_entity_poly.entity_id
_entity_poly.type
_entity_poly.pdbx_seq_one_letter_code
_entity_poly.pdbx_strand_id
1 'polypeptide(L)'
;ANALDNVARIVATQLDRVFLGNGDLAYVANADPAPRDWHIYRNGKPLRDPQSDEILGYEAFYLGTAKQVEVGNPATFEVVTATQEVGFGDRLLPASPPPLIAYVPHKPDFDVDGRVVSVYGGVDAAGRGSIISINRGTADGIEIGYVLALERNRIIHERDERGHKAVIDIPPSRIGLLFVFRTFQRISYGLVVQSEGTVDINDFVRTP
;
A
#
# COMPACT_ATOMS: atom_id res chain seq x y z
N ALA A 1 -8.63 -19.42 -11.39
CA ALA A 1 -8.01 -19.11 -12.69
C ALA A 1 -8.07 -17.60 -12.89
N ASN A 2 -6.92 -17.00 -13.17
CA ASN A 2 -6.53 -15.61 -12.91
C ASN A 2 -7.49 -14.52 -13.44
N ALA A 3 -8.16 -13.81 -12.52
CA ALA A 3 -8.83 -12.54 -12.85
C ALA A 3 -7.85 -11.45 -13.34
N LEU A 4 -6.54 -11.66 -13.17
CA LEU A 4 -5.47 -10.74 -13.57
C LEU A 4 -5.04 -10.87 -15.05
N ASP A 5 -5.38 -11.96 -15.75
CA ASP A 5 -4.93 -12.16 -17.13
C ASP A 5 -5.75 -11.37 -18.16
N ASN A 6 -6.93 -10.87 -17.76
CA ASN A 6 -7.84 -10.11 -18.62
C ASN A 6 -8.00 -8.62 -18.20
N VAL A 7 -7.09 -8.10 -17.37
CA VAL A 7 -7.13 -6.69 -16.95
C VAL A 7 -6.55 -5.81 -18.05
N ALA A 8 -7.17 -4.65 -18.28
CA ALA A 8 -6.73 -3.66 -19.25
C ALA A 8 -5.26 -3.28 -19.02
N ARG A 9 -4.46 -3.22 -20.09
CA ARG A 9 -3.01 -3.05 -20.00
C ARG A 9 -2.46 -2.21 -21.14
N ILE A 10 -1.51 -1.31 -20.82
CA ILE A 10 -0.75 -0.55 -21.81
C ILE A 10 0.13 -1.50 -22.61
N VAL A 11 -0.14 -1.61 -23.91
CA VAL A 11 0.61 -2.45 -24.86
C VAL A 11 1.50 -1.63 -25.80
N ALA A 12 1.25 -0.32 -25.92
CA ALA A 12 2.16 0.60 -26.60
C ALA A 12 2.00 2.03 -26.07
N THR A 13 3.07 2.80 -26.21
CA THR A 13 3.15 4.24 -25.93
C THR A 13 3.00 5.02 -27.24
N GLN A 14 2.80 6.34 -27.16
CA GLN A 14 2.94 7.22 -28.31
C GLN A 14 4.34 7.08 -28.94
N LEU A 15 4.42 7.26 -30.26
CA LEU A 15 5.67 7.17 -31.02
C LEU A 15 6.77 8.02 -30.36
N ASP A 16 7.99 7.49 -30.32
CA ASP A 16 9.19 8.13 -29.75
C ASP A 16 9.18 8.37 -28.23
N ARG A 17 8.25 7.75 -27.47
CA ARG A 17 8.23 7.84 -26.00
C ARG A 17 8.34 6.47 -25.33
N VAL A 18 9.25 6.36 -24.36
CA VAL A 18 9.36 5.17 -23.48
C VAL A 18 8.41 5.29 -22.29
N PHE A 19 8.25 6.50 -21.76
CA PHE A 19 7.36 6.83 -20.65
C PHE A 19 6.37 7.91 -21.06
N LEU A 20 5.20 7.86 -20.44
CA LEU A 20 4.06 8.73 -20.65
C LEU A 20 3.87 9.63 -19.42
N GLY A 21 3.60 10.90 -19.68
CA GLY A 21 3.16 11.88 -18.70
C GLY A 21 1.79 12.48 -19.06
N ASN A 22 1.42 13.58 -18.40
CA ASN A 22 0.16 14.27 -18.65
C ASN A 22 0.03 14.70 -20.12
N GLY A 23 -1.09 14.36 -20.74
CA GLY A 23 -1.43 14.68 -22.14
C GLY A 23 -0.90 13.67 -23.17
N ASP A 24 -0.04 12.72 -22.78
CA ASP A 24 0.47 11.71 -23.70
C ASP A 24 -0.56 10.60 -23.97
N LEU A 25 -0.46 9.99 -25.15
CA LEU A 25 -1.33 8.89 -25.56
C LEU A 25 -0.76 7.51 -25.19
N ALA A 26 -1.63 6.63 -24.71
CA ALA A 26 -1.38 5.22 -24.44
C ALA A 26 -2.31 4.33 -25.28
N TYR A 27 -1.82 3.17 -25.71
CA TYR A 27 -2.62 2.15 -26.37
C TYR A 27 -2.84 0.98 -25.42
N VAL A 28 -4.11 0.69 -25.14
CA VAL A 28 -4.52 -0.21 -24.06
C VAL A 28 -5.31 -1.40 -24.63
N ALA A 29 -4.82 -2.62 -24.37
CA ALA A 29 -5.54 -3.84 -24.72
C ALA A 29 -6.55 -4.21 -23.63
N ASN A 30 -7.63 -4.91 -24.01
CA ASN A 30 -8.66 -5.44 -23.10
C ASN A 30 -9.37 -4.36 -22.24
N ALA A 31 -9.42 -3.12 -22.71
CA ALA A 31 -10.20 -2.07 -22.07
C ALA A 31 -11.70 -2.26 -22.35
N ASP A 32 -12.52 -2.15 -21.30
CA ASP A 32 -13.97 -2.08 -21.44
C ASP A 32 -14.35 -0.76 -22.17
N PRO A 33 -15.16 -0.79 -23.22
CA PRO A 33 -15.59 0.42 -23.92
C PRO A 33 -16.58 1.31 -23.13
N ALA A 34 -17.20 0.81 -22.06
CA ALA A 34 -18.25 1.54 -21.35
C ALA A 34 -17.74 2.67 -20.43
N PRO A 35 -16.68 2.46 -19.60
CA PRO A 35 -16.17 3.50 -18.72
C PRO A 35 -15.25 4.47 -19.47
N ARG A 36 -15.45 5.78 -19.27
CA ARG A 36 -14.56 6.79 -19.85
C ARG A 36 -13.33 7.09 -19.00
N ASP A 37 -13.50 7.10 -17.68
CA ASP A 37 -12.45 7.48 -16.73
C ASP A 37 -11.80 6.23 -16.12
N TRP A 38 -10.47 6.23 -16.05
CA TRP A 38 -9.68 5.09 -15.62
C TRP A 38 -8.54 5.51 -14.69
N HIS A 39 -8.15 4.60 -13.81
CA HIS A 39 -6.96 4.71 -12.98
C HIS A 39 -5.85 3.83 -13.52
N ILE A 40 -4.61 4.33 -13.47
CA ILE A 40 -3.41 3.63 -13.93
C ILE A 40 -2.65 3.11 -12.71
N TYR A 41 -2.23 1.85 -12.78
CA TYR A 41 -1.48 1.18 -11.73
C TYR A 41 -0.26 0.44 -12.28
N ARG A 42 0.84 0.50 -11.54
CA ARG A 42 1.98 -0.40 -11.77
C ARG A 42 1.67 -1.78 -11.21
N ASN A 43 2.21 -2.81 -11.87
CA ASN A 43 2.18 -4.18 -11.35
C ASN A 43 2.61 -4.21 -9.88
N GLY A 44 1.80 -4.87 -9.08
CA GLY A 44 1.96 -4.82 -7.64
C GLY A 44 3.11 -5.66 -7.12
N LYS A 45 3.73 -5.19 -6.03
CA LYS A 45 4.71 -5.97 -5.27
C LYS A 45 3.96 -6.90 -4.30
N PRO A 46 4.46 -8.11 -4.04
CA PRO A 46 3.87 -8.98 -3.03
C PRO A 46 4.04 -8.35 -1.65
N LEU A 47 2.95 -8.30 -0.89
CA LEU A 47 2.95 -7.93 0.53
C LEU A 47 3.16 -9.22 1.33
N ARG A 48 4.33 -9.34 1.95
CA ARG A 48 4.74 -10.54 2.68
C ARG A 48 4.65 -10.30 4.17
N ASP A 49 4.09 -11.26 4.90
CA ASP A 49 4.11 -11.22 6.35
C ASP A 49 5.57 -11.32 6.84
N PRO A 50 6.09 -10.35 7.62
CA PRO A 50 7.47 -10.39 8.09
C PRO A 50 7.75 -11.53 9.07
N GLN A 51 6.73 -12.18 9.63
CA GLN A 51 6.85 -13.30 10.58
C GLN A 51 6.81 -14.66 9.88
N SER A 52 5.94 -14.83 8.87
CA SER A 52 5.72 -16.14 8.22
C SER A 52 6.23 -16.22 6.77
N ASP A 53 6.64 -15.11 6.17
CA ASP A 53 6.97 -14.96 4.74
C ASP A 53 5.79 -15.28 3.77
N GLU A 54 4.58 -15.44 4.31
CA GLU A 54 3.39 -15.71 3.51
C GLU A 54 2.96 -14.46 2.72
N ILE A 55 2.53 -14.64 1.47
CA ILE A 55 1.98 -13.56 0.66
C ILE A 55 0.55 -13.27 1.12
N LEU A 56 0.35 -12.08 1.71
CA LEU A 56 -0.94 -11.58 2.19
C LEU A 56 -1.75 -10.92 1.06
N GLY A 57 -1.07 -10.43 0.03
CA GLY A 57 -1.69 -9.78 -1.13
C GLY A 57 -0.67 -9.16 -2.09
N TYR A 58 -1.16 -8.41 -3.07
CA TYR A 58 -0.35 -7.64 -4.01
C TYR A 58 -0.75 -6.18 -3.96
N GLU A 59 0.21 -5.30 -3.70
CA GLU A 59 -0.02 -3.86 -3.62
C GLU A 59 0.05 -3.23 -5.01
N ALA A 60 -1.08 -2.82 -5.58
CA ALA A 60 -1.10 -2.04 -6.81
C ALA A 60 -0.65 -0.60 -6.54
N PHE A 61 0.40 -0.15 -7.23
CA PHE A 61 0.92 1.20 -7.04
C PHE A 61 0.23 2.17 -7.99
N TYR A 62 -0.45 3.18 -7.45
CA TYR A 62 -1.17 4.16 -8.25
C TYR A 62 -0.21 5.10 -9.00
N LEU A 63 -0.39 5.21 -10.32
CA LEU A 63 0.42 6.06 -11.19
C LEU A 63 -0.32 7.29 -11.71
N GLY A 64 -1.66 7.31 -11.64
CA GLY A 64 -2.45 8.45 -12.11
C GLY A 64 -3.78 8.08 -12.75
N THR A 65 -4.32 8.98 -13.57
CA THR A 65 -5.60 8.83 -14.26
C THR A 65 -5.45 8.90 -15.78
N ALA A 66 -6.32 8.19 -16.49
CA ALA A 66 -6.43 8.26 -17.95
C ALA A 66 -7.89 8.32 -18.38
N LYS A 67 -8.12 8.84 -19.58
CA LYS A 67 -9.42 8.83 -20.24
C LYS A 67 -9.35 8.02 -21.52
N GLN A 68 -10.33 7.16 -21.73
CA GLN A 68 -10.52 6.50 -23.02
C GLN A 68 -11.02 7.54 -24.01
N VAL A 69 -10.22 7.80 -25.06
CA VAL A 69 -10.55 8.77 -26.11
C VAL A 69 -11.05 8.07 -27.38
N GLU A 70 -10.61 6.84 -27.62
CA GLU A 70 -11.07 6.01 -28.73
C GLU A 70 -11.24 4.56 -28.27
N VAL A 71 -12.41 3.99 -28.57
CA VAL A 71 -12.70 2.58 -28.30
C VAL A 71 -12.02 1.71 -29.35
N GLY A 72 -11.43 0.60 -28.92
CA GLY A 72 -10.77 -0.36 -29.80
C GLY A 72 -10.10 -1.49 -29.03
N ASN A 73 -9.37 -2.35 -29.74
CA ASN A 73 -8.45 -3.30 -29.12
C ASN A 73 -7.16 -3.38 -29.98
N PRO A 74 -6.15 -2.55 -29.69
CA PRO A 74 -6.05 -1.67 -28.53
C PRO A 74 -6.95 -0.42 -28.65
N ALA A 75 -7.45 0.05 -27.52
CA ALA A 75 -8.13 1.33 -27.37
C ALA A 75 -7.10 2.45 -27.13
N THR A 76 -7.45 3.68 -27.50
CA THR A 76 -6.58 4.85 -27.30
C THR A 76 -7.00 5.57 -26.02
N PHE A 77 -6.02 5.86 -25.17
CA PHE A 77 -6.18 6.55 -23.90
C PHE A 77 -5.30 7.80 -23.87
N GLU A 78 -5.81 8.88 -23.27
CA GLU A 78 -5.04 10.06 -22.92
C GLU A 78 -4.75 10.03 -21.42
N VAL A 79 -3.48 10.17 -21.03
CA VAL A 79 -3.09 10.27 -19.61
C VAL A 79 -3.47 11.66 -19.10
N VAL A 80 -4.39 11.75 -18.14
CA VAL A 80 -4.87 13.03 -17.61
C VAL A 80 -3.99 13.51 -16.47
N THR A 81 -3.63 12.60 -15.56
CA THR A 81 -2.67 12.86 -14.50
C THR A 81 -1.69 11.70 -14.38
N ALA A 82 -0.43 12.02 -14.14
CA ALA A 82 0.65 11.10 -13.88
C ALA A 82 1.39 11.58 -12.62
N THR A 83 1.38 10.78 -11.56
CA THR A 83 2.15 11.04 -10.33
C THR A 83 3.56 10.50 -10.43
N GLN A 84 3.79 9.54 -11.32
CA GLN A 84 5.08 8.97 -11.71
C GLN A 84 5.02 8.58 -13.19
N GLU A 85 6.17 8.24 -13.76
CA GLU A 85 6.31 7.78 -15.14
C GLU A 85 5.38 6.58 -15.39
N VAL A 86 4.51 6.67 -16.40
CA VAL A 86 3.63 5.59 -16.86
C VAL A 86 4.26 4.92 -18.09
N GLY A 87 4.18 3.60 -18.22
CA GLY A 87 4.82 2.92 -19.33
C GLY A 87 4.18 1.60 -19.73
N PHE A 88 4.86 0.92 -20.66
CA PHE A 88 4.46 -0.40 -21.13
C PHE A 88 4.27 -1.38 -19.97
N GLY A 89 3.16 -2.12 -20.01
CA GLY A 89 2.83 -3.13 -19.01
C GLY A 89 2.08 -2.63 -17.78
N ASP A 90 1.98 -1.31 -17.57
CA ASP A 90 1.11 -0.74 -16.55
C ASP A 90 -0.37 -1.05 -16.85
N ARG A 91 -1.16 -1.24 -15.81
CA ARG A 91 -2.53 -1.76 -15.88
C ARG A 91 -3.54 -0.66 -15.60
N LEU A 92 -4.72 -0.76 -16.20
CA LEU A 92 -5.79 0.19 -16.00
C LEU A 92 -7.01 -0.49 -15.38
N LEU A 93 -7.67 0.23 -14.48
CA LEU A 93 -8.97 -0.16 -13.91
C LEU A 93 -9.97 0.99 -14.09
N PRO A 94 -11.26 0.71 -14.34
CA PRO A 94 -12.28 1.74 -14.41
C PRO A 94 -12.28 2.58 -13.13
N ALA A 95 -12.33 3.90 -13.28
CA ALA A 95 -12.44 4.79 -12.14
C ALA A 95 -13.83 4.64 -11.53
N SER A 96 -13.89 4.11 -10.31
CA SER A 96 -15.11 4.11 -9.51
C SER A 96 -14.94 5.15 -8.40
N PRO A 97 -15.96 6.01 -8.16
CA PRO A 97 -15.92 6.93 -7.02
C PRO A 97 -15.70 6.13 -5.73
N PRO A 98 -14.68 6.45 -4.94
CA PRO A 98 -14.48 5.76 -3.67
C PRO A 98 -15.72 5.99 -2.78
N PRO A 99 -16.23 4.95 -2.11
CA PRO A 99 -17.33 5.13 -1.18
C PRO A 99 -16.92 6.11 -0.08
N LEU A 100 -17.78 7.09 0.21
CA LEU A 100 -17.62 7.99 1.35
C LEU A 100 -17.98 7.22 2.63
N ILE A 101 -16.97 6.72 3.33
CA ILE A 101 -17.16 6.03 4.60
C ILE A 101 -16.91 7.05 5.71
N ALA A 102 -17.97 7.46 6.39
CA ALA A 102 -17.85 8.22 7.64
C ALA A 102 -17.51 7.24 8.77
N TYR A 103 -16.42 7.51 9.47
CA TYR A 103 -15.99 6.75 10.64
C TYR A 103 -15.50 7.71 11.72
N VAL A 104 -15.59 7.28 12.97
CA VAL A 104 -15.04 8.00 14.12
C VAL A 104 -13.78 7.26 14.57
N PRO A 105 -12.63 7.93 14.74
CA PRO A 105 -11.44 7.28 15.28
C PRO A 105 -11.68 6.73 16.69
N HIS A 106 -11.44 5.44 16.91
CA HIS A 106 -11.61 4.78 18.21
C HIS A 106 -10.64 3.61 18.37
N LYS A 107 -10.40 3.16 19.61
CA LYS A 107 -9.57 1.99 19.86
C LYS A 107 -10.40 0.70 19.68
N PRO A 108 -9.77 -0.44 19.33
CA PRO A 108 -10.39 -1.74 19.47
C PRO A 108 -10.71 -2.07 20.94
N ASP A 109 -11.72 -2.91 21.16
CA ASP A 109 -12.06 -3.47 22.48
C ASP A 109 -11.50 -4.89 22.71
N PHE A 110 -10.56 -5.30 21.86
CA PHE A 110 -9.83 -6.55 21.94
C PHE A 110 -8.33 -6.28 21.76
N ASP A 111 -7.52 -7.27 22.13
CA ASP A 111 -6.07 -7.19 21.96
C ASP A 111 -5.70 -7.44 20.50
N VAL A 112 -5.06 -6.43 19.90
CA VAL A 112 -4.42 -6.51 18.59
C VAL A 112 -2.93 -6.72 18.82
N ASP A 113 -2.37 -7.72 18.15
CA ASP A 113 -0.93 -7.88 17.99
C ASP A 113 -0.62 -8.17 16.53
N GLY A 114 -0.05 -7.19 15.84
CA GLY A 114 0.26 -7.23 14.41
C GLY A 114 1.60 -6.58 14.09
N ARG A 115 1.90 -6.52 12.79
CA ARG A 115 3.16 -6.05 12.23
C ARG A 115 2.94 -5.09 11.08
N VAL A 116 3.82 -4.12 10.97
CA VAL A 116 3.98 -3.34 9.74
C VAL A 116 4.55 -4.24 8.65
N VAL A 117 3.85 -4.32 7.51
CA VAL A 117 4.18 -5.16 6.37
C VAL A 117 4.91 -4.37 5.28
N SER A 118 4.41 -3.17 4.96
CA SER A 118 5.02 -2.30 3.97
C SER A 118 4.74 -0.84 4.27
N VAL A 119 5.60 0.03 3.72
CA VAL A 119 5.35 1.46 3.61
C VAL A 119 4.95 1.76 2.17
N TYR A 120 3.75 2.32 1.99
CA TYR A 120 3.27 2.72 0.68
C TYR A 120 4.20 3.80 0.10
N GLY A 121 4.59 3.66 -1.17
CA GLY A 121 5.64 4.52 -1.76
C GLY A 121 7.00 3.83 -1.88
N GLY A 122 7.22 2.73 -1.17
CA GLY A 122 8.45 1.93 -1.28
C GLY A 122 9.70 2.54 -0.63
N VAL A 123 9.52 3.34 0.42
CA VAL A 123 10.62 3.81 1.29
C VAL A 123 10.86 2.80 2.41
N ASP A 124 12.10 2.70 2.89
CA ASP A 124 12.48 1.75 3.95
C ASP A 124 11.92 2.12 5.34
N ALA A 125 11.44 3.35 5.51
CA ALA A 125 10.91 3.88 6.75
C ALA A 125 9.74 4.85 6.51
N ALA A 126 8.71 4.74 7.35
CA ALA A 126 7.57 5.64 7.42
C ALA A 126 7.75 6.68 8.54
N GLY A 127 7.04 7.80 8.40
CA GLY A 127 6.90 8.82 9.43
C GLY A 127 5.46 9.33 9.49
N ARG A 128 5.25 10.46 10.15
CA ARG A 128 3.93 11.10 10.21
C ARG A 128 3.42 11.42 8.79
N GLY A 129 2.17 11.06 8.50
CA GLY A 129 1.53 11.25 7.19
C GLY A 129 1.80 10.12 6.20
N SER A 130 2.69 9.17 6.51
CA SER A 130 2.91 8.00 5.68
C SER A 130 1.74 7.03 5.79
N ILE A 131 1.47 6.34 4.67
CA ILE A 131 0.53 5.22 4.63
C ILE A 131 1.35 3.94 4.78
N ILE A 132 0.92 3.09 5.71
CA ILE A 132 1.53 1.77 5.93
C ILE A 132 0.46 0.69 5.82
N SER A 133 0.90 -0.53 5.54
CA SER A 133 0.07 -1.72 5.58
C SER A 133 0.43 -2.60 6.78
N ILE A 134 -0.56 -3.29 7.36
CA ILE A 134 -0.38 -4.15 8.53
C ILE A 134 -0.93 -5.56 8.29
N ASN A 135 -0.31 -6.59 8.85
CA ASN A 135 -0.70 -8.00 8.68
C ASN A 135 -1.98 -8.42 9.45
N ARG A 136 -2.86 -7.47 9.74
CA ARG A 136 -4.17 -7.73 10.35
C ARG A 136 -5.26 -7.12 9.48
N GLY A 137 -6.27 -7.91 9.17
CA GLY A 137 -7.40 -7.55 8.32
C GLY A 137 -8.74 -7.71 9.01
N THR A 138 -9.80 -7.73 8.22
CA THR A 138 -11.16 -7.99 8.72
C THR A 138 -11.31 -9.41 9.26
N ALA A 139 -10.50 -10.38 8.81
CA ALA A 139 -10.48 -11.71 9.40
C ALA A 139 -9.96 -11.71 10.85
N ASP A 140 -9.18 -10.70 11.22
CA ASP A 140 -8.64 -10.48 12.57
C ASP A 140 -9.48 -9.46 13.38
N GLY A 141 -10.65 -9.07 12.86
CA GLY A 141 -11.55 -8.12 13.51
C GLY A 141 -11.19 -6.63 13.30
N ILE A 142 -10.19 -6.31 12.48
CA ILE A 142 -9.84 -4.90 12.21
C ILE A 142 -10.93 -4.22 11.38
N GLU A 143 -11.35 -3.04 11.82
CA GLU A 143 -12.30 -2.20 11.10
C GLU A 143 -11.77 -0.81 10.77
N ILE A 144 -12.43 -0.16 9.81
CA ILE A 144 -12.14 1.21 9.44
C ILE A 144 -12.55 2.12 10.62
N GLY A 145 -11.63 3.00 11.04
CA GLY A 145 -11.82 3.83 12.23
C GLY A 145 -10.90 3.45 13.39
N TYR A 146 -10.30 2.25 13.38
CA TYR A 146 -9.41 1.85 14.46
C TYR A 146 -8.14 2.68 14.55
N VAL A 147 -7.80 3.06 15.78
CA VAL A 147 -6.54 3.66 16.15
C VAL A 147 -5.71 2.63 16.90
N LEU A 148 -4.51 2.36 16.40
CA LEU A 148 -3.57 1.38 16.93
C LEU A 148 -2.26 2.08 17.35
N ALA A 149 -1.60 1.57 18.38
CA ALA A 149 -0.26 2.00 18.75
C ALA A 149 0.78 1.34 17.85
N LEU A 150 1.75 2.14 17.40
CA LEU A 150 2.98 1.66 16.77
C LEU A 150 4.03 1.54 17.85
N GLU A 151 4.68 0.38 17.93
CA GLU A 151 5.69 0.10 18.96
C GLU A 151 6.93 -0.56 18.37
N ARG A 152 8.09 -0.28 18.98
CA ARG A 152 9.36 -0.92 18.63
C ARG A 152 9.96 -1.60 19.84
N ASN A 153 10.30 -2.88 19.68
CA ASN A 153 11.15 -3.59 20.62
C ASN A 153 12.60 -3.34 20.22
N ARG A 154 13.45 -3.04 21.20
CA ARG A 154 14.88 -2.84 20.97
C ARG A 154 15.65 -3.90 21.73
N ILE A 155 16.69 -4.43 21.11
CA ILE A 155 17.69 -5.28 21.76
C ILE A 155 19.01 -4.52 21.76
N ILE A 156 19.67 -4.46 22.91
CA ILE A 156 21.05 -3.97 23.00
C ILE A 156 21.98 -5.16 23.10
N HIS A 157 23.01 -5.15 22.26
CA HIS A 157 24.16 -6.04 22.39
C HIS A 157 25.24 -5.31 23.17
N GLU A 158 25.40 -5.67 24.44
CA GLU A 158 26.46 -5.13 25.29
C GLU A 158 27.55 -6.18 25.48
N ARG A 159 28.77 -5.75 25.82
CA ARG A 159 29.75 -6.65 26.44
C ARG A 159 29.72 -6.41 27.93
N ASP A 160 29.47 -7.47 28.69
CA ASP A 160 29.57 -7.41 30.14
C ASP A 160 31.00 -7.04 30.59
N GLU A 161 31.18 -6.76 31.87
CA GLU A 161 32.48 -6.42 32.47
C GLU A 161 33.56 -7.51 32.27
N ARG A 162 33.17 -8.72 31.83
CA ARG A 162 34.03 -9.87 31.57
C ARG A 162 34.27 -10.10 30.07
N GLY A 163 33.73 -9.24 29.21
CA GLY A 163 33.89 -9.27 27.76
C GLY A 163 32.94 -10.21 27.02
N HIS A 164 31.97 -10.85 27.69
CA HIS A 164 30.97 -11.70 27.04
C HIS A 164 29.87 -10.85 26.41
N LYS A 165 29.36 -11.28 25.24
CA LYS A 165 28.19 -10.65 24.62
C LYS A 165 26.94 -10.95 25.45
N ALA A 166 26.35 -9.91 26.02
CA ALA A 166 25.03 -9.95 26.63
C ALA A 166 24.00 -9.33 25.67
N VAL A 167 22.82 -9.93 25.58
CA VAL A 167 21.67 -9.36 24.86
C VAL A 167 20.68 -8.90 25.94
N ILE A 168 20.37 -7.61 25.95
CA ILE A 168 19.43 -7.01 26.89
C ILE A 168 18.19 -6.57 26.10
N ASP A 169 17.05 -7.16 26.45
CA ASP A 169 15.75 -6.75 25.90
C ASP A 169 15.32 -5.44 26.55
N ILE A 170 15.04 -4.44 25.73
CA ILE A 170 14.44 -3.19 26.18
C ILE A 170 12.92 -3.34 26.07
N PRO A 171 12.16 -2.91 27.10
CA PRO A 171 10.72 -2.84 27.03
C PRO A 171 10.23 -2.15 25.74
N PRO A 172 9.12 -2.61 25.15
CA PRO A 172 8.53 -1.98 23.98
C PRO A 172 8.32 -0.48 24.21
N SER A 173 8.75 0.34 23.25
CA SER A 173 8.48 1.79 23.27
C SER A 173 7.42 2.12 22.24
N ARG A 174 6.41 2.89 22.63
CA ARG A 174 5.49 3.51 21.67
C ARG A 174 6.27 4.51 20.81
N ILE A 175 6.08 4.42 19.51
CA ILE A 175 6.74 5.28 18.51
C ILE A 175 5.72 6.06 17.69
N GLY A 176 4.43 5.74 17.76
CA GLY A 176 3.41 6.46 17.02
C GLY A 176 1.99 5.92 17.19
N LEU A 177 1.08 6.52 16.43
CA LEU A 177 -0.32 6.10 16.32
C LEU A 177 -0.67 5.90 14.85
N LEU A 178 -1.38 4.81 14.59
CA LEU A 178 -1.85 4.41 13.27
C LEU A 178 -3.37 4.51 13.22
N PHE A 179 -3.87 5.23 12.23
CA PHE A 179 -5.30 5.35 11.95
C PHE A 179 -5.70 4.48 10.75
N VAL A 180 -6.51 3.44 10.97
CA VAL A 180 -6.95 2.50 9.93
C VAL A 180 -8.08 3.10 9.10
N PHE A 181 -7.83 3.29 7.79
CA PHE A 181 -8.81 3.91 6.88
C PHE A 181 -9.33 2.94 5.81
N ARG A 182 -8.70 1.78 5.63
CA ARG A 182 -9.13 0.77 4.65
C ARG A 182 -8.71 -0.61 5.10
N THR A 183 -9.62 -1.57 5.01
CA THR A 183 -9.39 -2.95 5.43
C THR A 183 -9.66 -3.92 4.29
N PHE A 184 -8.93 -5.02 4.30
CA PHE A 184 -9.14 -6.20 3.46
C PHE A 184 -9.14 -7.44 4.36
N GLN A 185 -9.38 -8.61 3.79
CA GLN A 185 -9.51 -9.85 4.58
C GLN A 185 -8.28 -10.13 5.46
N ARG A 186 -7.07 -9.91 4.96
CA ARG A 186 -5.80 -10.29 5.63
C ARG A 186 -4.85 -9.13 5.90
N ILE A 187 -5.21 -7.94 5.44
CA ILE A 187 -4.34 -6.76 5.52
C ILE A 187 -5.18 -5.51 5.72
N SER A 188 -4.64 -4.52 6.41
CA SER A 188 -5.26 -3.20 6.53
C SER A 188 -4.27 -2.12 6.19
N TYR A 189 -4.78 -1.01 5.66
CA TYR A 189 -4.04 0.21 5.41
C TYR A 189 -4.37 1.24 6.47
N GLY A 190 -3.32 1.87 7.00
CA GLY A 190 -3.46 2.94 7.97
C GLY A 190 -2.55 4.13 7.67
N LEU A 191 -3.00 5.29 8.14
CA LEU A 191 -2.27 6.55 8.11
C LEU A 191 -1.56 6.74 9.44
N VAL A 192 -0.24 6.95 9.41
CA VAL A 192 0.52 7.28 10.62
C VAL A 192 0.19 8.72 11.02
N VAL A 193 -0.64 8.90 12.05
CA VAL A 193 -1.12 10.23 12.46
C VAL A 193 -0.16 10.94 13.42
N GLN A 194 0.60 10.16 14.20
CA GLN A 194 1.63 10.62 15.11
C GLN A 194 2.85 9.71 14.99
N SER A 195 4.05 10.29 15.07
CA SER A 195 5.32 9.56 15.07
C SER A 195 6.35 10.32 15.92
N GLU A 196 7.01 9.62 16.84
CA GLU A 196 8.15 10.12 17.63
C GLU A 196 9.50 9.68 17.04
N GLY A 197 9.47 8.75 16.08
CA GLY A 197 10.64 8.26 15.34
C GLY A 197 10.26 7.77 13.96
N THR A 198 11.11 6.94 13.35
CA THR A 198 10.74 6.19 12.15
C THR A 198 9.85 5.01 12.51
N VAL A 199 9.01 4.60 11.57
CA VAL A 199 8.23 3.37 11.61
C VAL A 199 8.78 2.47 10.53
N ASP A 200 9.29 1.30 10.90
CA ASP A 200 9.99 0.39 10.02
C ASP A 200 9.13 -0.86 9.78
N ILE A 201 9.42 -1.57 8.69
CA ILE A 201 8.81 -2.89 8.46
C ILE A 201 9.14 -3.79 9.66
N ASN A 202 8.18 -4.63 10.06
CA ASN A 202 8.23 -5.52 11.23
C ASN A 202 8.06 -4.83 12.61
N ASP A 203 7.92 -3.51 12.68
CA ASP A 203 7.45 -2.86 13.91
C ASP A 203 6.10 -3.41 14.36
N PHE A 204 5.84 -3.36 15.66
CA PHE A 204 4.60 -3.85 16.24
C PHE A 204 3.46 -2.86 16.02
N VAL A 205 2.28 -3.42 15.81
CA VAL A 205 1.02 -2.68 15.77
C VAL A 205 0.08 -3.32 16.78
N ARG A 206 -0.27 -2.58 17.84
CA ARG A 206 -1.02 -3.11 18.98
C ARG A 206 -2.16 -2.22 19.41
N THR A 207 -3.04 -2.75 20.25
CA THR A 207 -4.05 -1.95 20.95
C THR A 207 -3.37 -0.85 21.79
N PRO A 208 -3.79 0.42 21.68
CA PRO A 208 -3.13 1.56 22.33
C PRO A 208 -3.46 1.74 23.80
#